data_AF-A0A4Z0KXQ0-F1
#
_entry.id   AF-A0A4Z0KXQ0-F1
#
_cell.length_a   1.000
_cell.length_b   1.000
_cell.length_c   1.000
_cell.angle_alpha   90.00
_cell.angle_beta   90.00
_cell.angle_gamma   90.00
#
_symmetry.space_group_name_H-M   'P 1'
#
loop_
_entity.id
_entity.type
_entity.pdbx_description
1 polymer ?
#
loop_
_entity_poly.entity_id
_entity_poly.type
_entity_poly.pdbx_seq_one_letter_code
_entity_poly.pdbx_strand_id
1 'polypeptide(L)'
;MKIKTGVGILALSALTTMMISAPALAKIEEGKLVIWINGDKGYNGLAEVGKKFEQDTGIKVTVEHPDKLEEKFPQVAATGDGPDIIFWAHDRFGGYAQSGLLAEVTPDKAFQDKLYPFTWDAVRYNGKLIAYPIAVEALSLIYNKDLVPNPPNTWE
;
A
#
# COMPACT_ATOMS: atom_id res chain seq x y z
N MET A 1 -64.70 38.59 24.78
CA MET A 1 -63.51 37.72 24.96
C MET A 1 -62.39 38.35 24.13
N LYS A 2 -61.65 39.30 24.73
CA LYS A 2 -60.30 39.14 25.29
C LYS A 2 -59.25 38.67 24.26
N ILE A 3 -58.25 39.54 24.00
CA ILE A 3 -56.79 39.25 24.03
C ILE A 3 -56.28 38.43 22.81
N LYS A 4 -55.18 38.72 22.10
CA LYS A 4 -54.05 39.66 22.24
C LYS A 4 -53.14 39.53 20.98
N THR A 5 -52.35 40.58 20.75
CA THR A 5 -50.96 40.62 20.23
C THR A 5 -50.60 39.96 18.91
N GLY A 6 -50.24 40.81 17.95
CA GLY A 6 -49.20 40.51 16.98
C GLY A 6 -47.78 40.72 17.52
N VAL A 7 -46.85 40.33 16.65
CA VAL A 7 -45.40 40.58 16.63
C VAL A 7 -44.56 39.80 17.67
N GLY A 8 -43.99 38.69 17.20
CA GLY A 8 -42.82 38.05 17.78
C GLY A 8 -41.82 37.78 16.66
N ILE A 9 -40.76 38.60 16.62
CA ILE A 9 -39.57 38.42 15.78
C ILE A 9 -38.88 37.13 16.22
N LEU A 10 -38.66 36.20 15.29
CA LEU A 10 -37.70 35.11 15.47
C LEU A 10 -36.65 35.24 14.37
N ALA A 11 -35.54 35.88 14.74
CA ALA A 11 -34.30 35.85 13.99
C ALA A 11 -33.75 34.41 14.03
N LEU A 12 -33.80 33.72 12.90
CA LEU A 12 -33.18 32.41 12.72
C LEU A 12 -31.71 32.65 12.35
N SER A 13 -30.83 32.68 13.35
CA SER A 13 -29.38 32.65 13.12
C SER A 13 -28.99 31.26 12.62
N ALA A 14 -28.85 31.11 11.31
CA ALA A 14 -28.24 29.95 10.68
C ALA A 14 -26.74 29.93 11.02
N LEU A 15 -26.37 29.09 11.98
CA LEU A 15 -24.98 28.79 12.31
C LEU A 15 -24.42 27.87 11.21
N THR A 16 -23.80 28.44 10.18
CA THR A 16 -23.01 27.72 9.19
C THR A 16 -21.72 27.23 9.81
N THR A 17 -21.72 26.01 10.34
CA THR A 17 -20.48 25.27 10.60
C THR A 17 -19.86 24.87 9.26
N MET A 18 -19.03 25.75 8.70
CA MET A 18 -18.03 25.35 7.70
C MET A 18 -17.03 24.42 8.40
N MET A 19 -17.22 23.11 8.23
CA MET A 19 -16.15 22.15 8.46
C MET A 19 -15.07 22.41 7.42
N ILE A 20 -14.01 23.10 7.83
CA ILE A 20 -12.76 23.15 7.06
C ILE A 20 -12.18 21.74 7.13
N SER A 21 -12.52 20.92 6.13
CA SER A 21 -11.79 19.68 5.87
C SER A 21 -10.40 20.12 5.41
N ALA A 22 -9.40 19.93 6.28
CA ALA A 22 -8.02 20.08 5.85
C ALA A 22 -7.80 19.12 4.67
N PRO A 23 -7.24 19.58 3.53
CA PRO A 23 -6.87 18.65 2.48
C PRO A 23 -5.85 17.68 3.08
N ALA A 24 -6.20 16.40 3.13
CA ALA A 24 -5.21 15.34 3.27
C ALA A 24 -4.19 15.60 2.15
N LEU A 25 -2.95 15.88 2.52
CA LEU A 25 -1.86 16.05 1.56
C LEU A 25 -1.73 14.71 0.82
N ALA A 26 -2.23 14.64 -0.42
CA ALA A 26 -2.10 13.45 -1.23
C ALA A 26 -0.61 13.09 -1.37
N LYS A 27 -0.25 11.85 -1.06
CA LYS A 27 1.11 11.34 -1.19
C LYS A 27 1.51 11.14 -2.65
N ILE A 28 0.55 10.93 -3.54
CA ILE A 28 0.76 10.91 -4.98
C ILE A 28 0.95 12.36 -5.46
N GLU A 29 2.19 12.72 -5.79
CA GLU A 29 2.51 13.97 -6.47
C GLU A 29 3.27 13.66 -7.76
N GLU A 30 2.93 14.36 -8.84
CA GLU A 30 3.65 14.22 -10.10
C GLU A 30 5.13 14.59 -9.92
N GLY A 31 6.04 13.74 -10.40
CA GLY A 31 7.50 13.96 -10.28
C GLY A 31 8.18 13.31 -9.06
N LYS A 32 7.47 12.52 -8.25
CA LYS A 32 8.05 11.66 -7.20
C LYS A 32 7.45 10.26 -7.22
N LEU A 33 8.11 9.32 -6.55
CA LEU A 33 7.58 8.00 -6.24
C LEU A 33 7.61 7.77 -4.72
N VAL A 34 6.48 7.39 -4.17
CA VAL A 34 6.31 6.94 -2.79
C VAL A 34 6.10 5.43 -2.78
N ILE A 35 6.93 4.72 -2.02
CA ILE A 35 6.89 3.26 -1.90
C ILE A 35 6.59 2.87 -0.46
N TRP A 36 5.60 1.99 -0.27
CA TRP A 36 5.35 1.35 1.02
C TRP A 36 5.89 -0.08 1.01
N ILE A 37 6.66 -0.43 2.05
CA ILE A 37 7.18 -1.78 2.28
C ILE A 37 7.19 -2.08 3.78
N ASN A 38 7.02 -3.34 4.17
CA ASN A 38 7.01 -3.69 5.60
C ASN A 38 8.36 -3.41 6.27
N GLY A 39 8.34 -3.01 7.55
CA GLY A 39 9.55 -2.64 8.30
C GLY A 39 10.49 -3.80 8.60
N ASP A 40 10.03 -5.05 8.44
CA ASP A 40 10.85 -6.27 8.59
C ASP A 40 11.63 -6.64 7.32
N LYS A 41 11.50 -5.87 6.24
CA LYS A 41 12.23 -6.05 4.98
C LYS A 41 13.38 -5.06 4.84
N GLY A 42 14.22 -5.26 3.83
CA GLY A 42 15.39 -4.43 3.54
C GLY A 42 15.06 -3.05 2.94
N TYR A 43 14.22 -2.24 3.59
CA TYR A 43 13.80 -0.92 3.10
C TYR A 43 14.97 0.06 2.87
N ASN A 44 16.06 -0.05 3.64
CA ASN A 44 17.28 0.72 3.39
C ASN A 44 17.93 0.36 2.05
N GLY A 45 17.99 -0.94 1.71
CA GLY A 45 18.51 -1.38 0.42
C GLY A 45 17.63 -0.92 -0.74
N LEU A 46 16.31 -0.95 -0.55
CA LEU A 46 15.37 -0.41 -1.52
C LEU A 46 15.53 1.12 -1.69
N ALA A 47 15.82 1.85 -0.61
CA ALA A 47 16.10 3.28 -0.68
C ALA A 47 17.38 3.59 -1.47
N GLU A 48 18.42 2.75 -1.40
CA GLU A 48 19.61 2.91 -2.25
C GLU A 48 19.30 2.69 -3.74
N VAL A 49 18.44 1.72 -4.08
CA VAL A 49 17.93 1.58 -5.45
C VAL A 49 17.16 2.85 -5.87
N GLY A 50 16.35 3.40 -4.96
CA GLY A 50 15.65 4.68 -5.17
C GLY A 50 16.60 5.85 -5.44
N LYS A 51 17.71 5.96 -4.72
CA LYS A 51 18.75 6.98 -4.97
C LYS A 51 19.38 6.81 -6.35
N LYS A 52 19.68 5.58 -6.76
CA LYS A 52 20.20 5.30 -8.11
C LYS A 52 19.19 5.73 -9.18
N PHE A 53 17.91 5.43 -8.98
CA PHE A 53 16.84 5.84 -9.88
C PHE A 53 16.71 7.37 -9.96
N GLU A 54 16.78 8.06 -8.82
CA GLU A 54 16.76 9.53 -8.76
C GLU A 54 17.95 10.15 -9.49
N GLN A 55 19.16 9.60 -9.35
CA GLN A 55 20.34 10.07 -10.09
C GLN A 55 20.18 9.92 -11.61
N ASP A 56 19.56 8.83 -12.06
CA ASP A 56 19.42 8.53 -13.49
C ASP A 56 18.27 9.31 -14.14
N THR A 57 17.21 9.63 -13.39
CA THR A 57 15.95 10.14 -13.94
C THR A 57 15.58 11.53 -13.44
N GLY A 58 16.16 11.99 -12.32
CA GLY A 58 15.73 13.19 -11.61
C GLY A 58 14.44 13.01 -10.79
N ILE A 59 13.84 11.80 -10.75
CA ILE A 59 12.60 11.54 -10.01
C ILE A 59 12.96 11.04 -8.62
N LYS A 60 12.50 11.78 -7.60
CA LYS A 60 12.75 11.43 -6.20
C LYS A 60 11.97 10.18 -5.79
N VAL A 61 12.63 9.25 -5.10
CA VAL A 61 12.00 8.06 -4.51
C VAL A 61 12.01 8.15 -3.00
N THR A 62 10.84 7.99 -2.37
CA THR A 62 10.67 7.96 -0.92
C THR A 62 10.17 6.57 -0.51
N VAL A 63 10.94 5.86 0.30
CA VAL A 63 10.56 4.55 0.85
C VAL A 63 10.09 4.73 2.28
N GLU A 64 8.87 4.31 2.57
CA GLU A 64 8.24 4.39 3.88
C GLU A 64 7.82 2.99 4.34
N HIS A 65 7.71 2.81 5.66
CA HIS A 65 7.27 1.55 6.27
C HIS A 65 6.20 1.80 7.36
N PRO A 66 4.98 2.26 7.00
CA PRO A 66 3.94 2.48 7.98
C PRO A 66 3.54 1.18 8.68
N ASP A 67 3.25 1.26 9.98
CA ASP A 67 2.66 0.11 10.69
C ASP A 67 1.33 -0.29 10.05
N LYS A 68 1.09 -1.60 9.89
CA LYS A 68 -0.15 -2.13 9.30
C LYS A 68 -0.47 -1.55 7.93
N LEU A 69 0.56 -1.34 7.09
CA LEU A 69 0.40 -0.74 5.76
C LEU A 69 -0.59 -1.50 4.88
N GLU A 70 -0.74 -2.81 5.08
CA GLU A 70 -1.66 -3.68 4.35
C GLU A 70 -3.13 -3.42 4.70
N GLU A 71 -3.40 -2.93 5.91
CA GLU A 71 -4.74 -2.49 6.33
C GLU A 71 -4.99 -1.03 5.93
N LYS A 72 -3.95 -0.19 5.98
CA LYS A 72 -4.04 1.24 5.66
C LYS A 72 -4.13 1.52 4.17
N PHE A 73 -3.41 0.78 3.34
CA PHE A 73 -3.37 0.96 1.89
C PHE A 73 -4.76 1.05 1.27
N PRO A 74 -5.67 0.07 1.48
CA PRO A 74 -6.99 0.16 0.86
C PRO A 74 -7.83 1.35 1.33
N GLN A 75 -7.57 1.87 2.54
CA GLN A 75 -8.28 3.03 3.08
C GLN A 75 -7.86 4.31 2.38
N VAL A 76 -6.54 4.52 2.20
CA VAL A 76 -5.99 5.73 1.57
C VAL A 76 -6.12 5.69 0.04
N ALA A 77 -5.91 4.51 -0.57
CA ALA A 77 -6.04 4.33 -2.02
C ALA A 77 -7.48 4.58 -2.50
N ALA A 78 -8.48 4.19 -1.71
CA ALA A 78 -9.89 4.43 -2.03
C ALA A 78 -10.25 5.93 -2.13
N THR A 79 -9.45 6.81 -1.53
CA THR A 79 -9.63 8.28 -1.60
C THR A 79 -8.70 8.94 -2.61
N GLY A 80 -7.96 8.18 -3.42
CA GLY A 80 -6.97 8.70 -4.37
C GLY A 80 -5.66 9.18 -3.72
N ASP A 81 -5.44 8.82 -2.46
CA ASP A 81 -4.18 9.04 -1.73
C ASP A 81 -3.41 7.71 -1.64
N GLY A 82 -2.26 7.68 -0.97
CA GLY A 82 -1.45 6.49 -0.75
C GLY A 82 -0.14 6.46 -1.53
N PRO A 83 0.60 5.35 -1.46
CA PRO A 83 1.85 5.20 -2.18
C PRO A 83 1.59 4.93 -3.67
N ASP A 84 2.58 5.27 -4.51
CA ASP A 84 2.60 4.86 -5.91
C ASP A 84 2.86 3.35 -6.06
N ILE A 85 3.65 2.77 -5.14
CA ILE A 85 3.99 1.34 -5.12
C ILE A 85 3.82 0.77 -3.72
N ILE A 86 3.13 -0.36 -3.60
CA ILE A 86 3.03 -1.14 -2.37
C ILE A 86 3.71 -2.49 -2.52
N PHE A 87 4.52 -2.85 -1.53
CA PHE A 87 5.11 -4.18 -1.36
C PHE A 87 4.37 -4.92 -0.26
N TRP A 88 3.83 -6.09 -0.61
CA TRP A 88 3.28 -7.04 0.35
C TRP A 88 3.29 -8.45 -0.24
N ALA A 89 2.96 -9.44 0.57
CA ALA A 89 2.66 -10.77 0.10
C ALA A 89 1.39 -10.77 -0.80
N HIS A 90 1.39 -11.63 -1.80
CA HIS A 90 0.39 -11.64 -2.87
C HIS A 90 -1.05 -11.96 -2.40
N ASP A 91 -1.20 -12.58 -1.24
CA ASP A 91 -2.48 -12.97 -0.64
C ASP A 91 -3.42 -11.77 -0.39
N ARG A 92 -2.87 -10.57 -0.16
CA ARG A 92 -3.67 -9.34 -0.01
C ARG A 92 -4.06 -8.70 -1.34
N PHE A 93 -3.28 -8.92 -2.39
CA PHE A 93 -3.42 -8.16 -3.64
C PHE A 93 -4.71 -8.51 -4.39
N GLY A 94 -5.23 -9.73 -4.25
CA GLY A 94 -6.54 -10.09 -4.81
C GLY A 94 -7.68 -9.20 -4.28
N GLY A 95 -7.66 -8.89 -2.98
CA GLY A 95 -8.64 -7.97 -2.39
C GLY A 95 -8.49 -6.54 -2.89
N TYR A 96 -7.26 -6.04 -3.01
CA TYR A 96 -7.01 -4.69 -3.56
C TYR A 96 -7.44 -4.57 -5.02
N ALA A 97 -7.13 -5.58 -5.84
CA ALA A 97 -7.55 -5.63 -7.24
C ALA A 97 -9.07 -5.71 -7.39
N GLN A 98 -9.75 -6.48 -6.53
CA GLN A 98 -11.21 -6.55 -6.51
C GLN A 98 -11.84 -5.17 -6.25
N SER A 99 -11.21 -4.35 -5.41
CA SER A 99 -11.62 -2.97 -5.12
C SER A 99 -11.13 -1.94 -6.15
N GLY A 100 -10.45 -2.37 -7.22
CA GLY A 100 -9.96 -1.48 -8.28
C GLY A 100 -8.78 -0.59 -7.86
N LEU A 101 -8.05 -0.97 -6.81
CA LEU A 101 -6.97 -0.16 -6.22
C LEU A 101 -5.60 -0.43 -6.82
N LEU A 102 -5.48 -1.42 -7.70
CA LEU A 102 -4.25 -1.79 -8.38
C LEU A 102 -4.41 -1.62 -9.89
N ALA A 103 -3.41 -0.98 -10.51
CA ALA A 103 -3.31 -0.95 -11.96
C ALA A 103 -2.88 -2.31 -12.51
N GLU A 104 -3.38 -2.65 -13.70
CA GLU A 104 -2.87 -3.81 -14.45
C GLU A 104 -1.44 -3.53 -14.93
N VAL A 105 -0.52 -4.47 -14.69
CA VAL A 105 0.84 -4.40 -15.23
C VAL A 105 0.92 -5.20 -16.54
N THR A 106 1.68 -4.68 -17.50
CA THR A 106 1.79 -5.26 -18.85
C THR A 106 3.26 -5.46 -19.28
N PRO A 107 4.08 -6.18 -18.48
CA PRO A 107 5.46 -6.46 -18.86
C PRO A 107 5.50 -7.31 -20.14
N ASP A 108 6.44 -7.01 -21.03
CA ASP A 108 6.67 -7.81 -22.22
C ASP A 108 7.13 -9.24 -21.88
N LYS A 109 7.05 -10.14 -22.87
CA LYS A 109 7.41 -11.54 -22.68
C LYS A 109 8.87 -11.71 -22.28
N ALA A 110 9.78 -10.88 -22.81
CA ALA A 110 11.20 -10.95 -22.51
C ALA A 110 11.50 -10.58 -21.05
N PHE A 111 10.72 -9.69 -20.45
CA PHE A 111 10.77 -9.39 -19.03
C PHE A 111 10.15 -10.51 -18.19
N GLN A 112 8.98 -11.02 -18.60
CA GLN A 112 8.32 -12.12 -17.88
C GLN A 112 9.22 -13.36 -17.79
N ASP A 113 9.98 -13.66 -18.85
CA ASP A 113 10.90 -14.80 -18.92
C ASP A 113 12.12 -14.69 -18.01
N LYS A 114 12.35 -13.53 -17.38
CA LYS A 114 13.39 -13.36 -16.36
C LYS A 114 12.98 -13.90 -15.00
N LEU A 115 11.68 -14.16 -14.78
CA LEU A 115 11.13 -14.64 -13.51
C LEU A 115 10.50 -16.02 -13.70
N TYR A 116 10.42 -16.79 -12.61
CA TYR A 116 9.81 -18.11 -12.67
C TYR A 116 8.30 -18.02 -12.93
N PRO A 117 7.71 -18.84 -13.83
CA PRO A 117 6.29 -18.75 -14.20
C PRO A 117 5.32 -18.78 -13.02
N PHE A 118 5.55 -19.64 -12.03
CA PHE A 118 4.66 -19.76 -10.86
C PHE A 118 4.57 -18.47 -10.03
N THR A 119 5.58 -17.60 -10.11
CA THR A 119 5.56 -16.31 -9.42
C THR A 119 4.63 -15.31 -10.10
N TRP A 120 4.48 -15.40 -11.43
CA TRP A 120 3.48 -14.63 -12.16
C TRP A 120 2.05 -15.12 -11.90
N ASP A 121 1.87 -16.42 -11.66
CA ASP A 121 0.57 -16.97 -11.28
C ASP A 121 0.10 -16.43 -9.92
N ALA A 122 1.02 -16.25 -8.96
CA ALA A 122 0.71 -15.69 -7.65
C ALA A 122 0.17 -14.24 -7.69
N VAL A 123 0.60 -13.45 -8.67
CA VAL A 123 0.16 -12.05 -8.87
C VAL A 123 -0.84 -11.90 -10.02
N ARG A 124 -1.42 -13.01 -10.50
CA ARG A 124 -2.48 -13.00 -11.51
C ARG A 124 -3.84 -13.06 -10.84
N TYR A 125 -4.67 -12.07 -11.09
CA TYR A 125 -6.04 -12.01 -10.58
C TYR A 125 -7.02 -11.75 -11.73
N ASN A 126 -8.05 -12.59 -11.87
CA ASN A 126 -9.03 -12.53 -12.97
C ASN A 126 -8.38 -12.41 -14.36
N GLY A 127 -7.30 -13.17 -14.58
CA GLY A 127 -6.56 -13.22 -15.85
C GLY A 127 -5.54 -12.09 -16.04
N LYS A 128 -5.57 -11.03 -15.22
CA LYS A 128 -4.70 -9.85 -15.31
C LYS A 128 -3.53 -9.96 -14.35
N LEU A 129 -2.36 -9.46 -14.75
CA LEU A 129 -1.24 -9.28 -13.83
C LEU A 129 -1.46 -7.97 -13.05
N ILE A 130 -1.48 -8.05 -11.73
CA ILE A 130 -1.80 -6.92 -10.85
C ILE A 130 -0.61 -6.43 -10.02
N ALA A 131 0.55 -7.08 -10.15
CA ALA A 131 1.79 -6.71 -9.49
C ALA A 131 3.01 -7.35 -10.16
N TYR A 132 4.20 -6.93 -9.73
CA TYR A 132 5.47 -7.59 -10.04
C TYR A 132 5.86 -8.54 -8.91
N PRO A 133 6.13 -9.83 -9.18
CA PRO A 133 6.65 -10.74 -8.17
C PRO A 133 8.13 -10.44 -7.88
N ILE A 134 8.51 -10.41 -6.61
CA ILE A 134 9.84 -9.97 -6.17
C ILE A 134 10.65 -11.09 -5.53
N ALA A 135 10.05 -11.77 -4.56
CA ALA A 135 10.70 -12.82 -3.77
C ALA A 135 9.69 -13.91 -3.38
N VAL A 136 10.21 -15.07 -3.01
CA VAL A 136 9.43 -16.19 -2.46
C VAL A 136 9.79 -16.32 -0.99
N GLU A 137 8.78 -16.27 -0.13
CA GLU A 137 8.93 -16.37 1.32
C GLU A 137 8.37 -17.71 1.81
N ALA A 138 9.15 -18.43 2.62
CA ALA A 138 8.75 -19.66 3.26
C ALA A 138 9.36 -19.74 4.66
N LEU A 139 8.54 -20.08 5.66
CA LEU A 139 9.04 -20.30 7.02
C LEU A 139 10.00 -21.49 7.05
N SER A 140 11.08 -21.35 7.81
CA SER A 140 12.11 -22.37 7.97
C SER A 140 12.49 -22.51 9.45
N LEU A 141 12.94 -23.70 9.85
CA LEU A 141 13.46 -23.93 11.19
C LEU A 141 14.86 -23.32 11.34
N ILE A 142 14.99 -22.32 12.20
CA ILE A 142 16.28 -21.76 12.62
C ILE A 142 16.62 -22.34 14.00
N TYR A 143 17.77 -23.00 14.12
CA TYR A 143 18.23 -23.62 15.38
C TYR A 143 19.70 -23.26 15.66
N ASN A 144 20.06 -23.24 16.96
CA ASN A 144 21.43 -22.98 17.38
C ASN A 144 22.25 -24.28 17.35
N LYS A 145 23.26 -24.36 16.47
CA LYS A 145 24.10 -25.54 16.28
C LYS A 145 24.96 -25.91 17.49
N ASP A 146 25.29 -24.94 18.35
CA ASP A 146 26.07 -25.19 19.57
C ASP A 146 25.22 -25.87 20.65
N LEU A 147 23.91 -25.66 20.61
CA LEU A 147 22.95 -26.19 21.60
C LEU A 147 22.21 -27.43 21.09
N VAL A 148 21.93 -27.49 19.78
CA VAL A 148 21.16 -28.56 19.14
C VAL A 148 21.91 -29.04 17.90
N PRO A 149 22.85 -29.99 18.05
CA PRO A 149 23.62 -30.52 16.91
C PRO A 149 22.76 -31.28 15.90
N ASN A 150 21.70 -31.94 16.37
CA ASN A 150 20.74 -32.67 15.54
C ASN A 150 19.33 -32.10 15.78
N PRO A 151 18.83 -31.20 14.92
CA PRO A 151 17.47 -30.67 15.05
C PRO A 151 16.44 -31.79 14.85
N PRO A 152 15.24 -31.69 15.46
CA PRO A 152 14.18 -32.67 15.27
C PRO A 152 13.69 -32.67 13.80
N ASN A 153 13.36 -33.87 13.30
CA ASN A 153 12.77 -34.04 11.96
C ASN A 153 11.23 -34.05 12.00
N THR A 154 10.64 -34.12 13.19
CA THR A 154 9.20 -34.19 13.47
C THR A 154 8.83 -33.19 14.57
N TRP A 155 7.53 -32.96 14.78
CA TRP A 155 7.06 -32.03 15.81
C TRP A 155 7.01 -32.66 17.20
N GLU A 156 6.69 -33.95 17.29
CA GLU A 156 6.69 -34.79 18.50
C GLU A 156 8.09 -35.13 18.99
#